data_AF-M1PM11-F1
#
_entry.id   AF-M1PM11-F1
#
_cell.length_a   1.000
_cell.length_b   1.000
_cell.length_c   1.000
_cell.angle_alpha   90.00
_cell.angle_beta   90.00
_cell.angle_gamma   90.00
#
_symmetry.space_group_name_H-M   'P 1'
#
loop_
_entity.id
_entity.type
_entity.pdbx_description
1 polymer ?
#
loop_
_entity_poly.entity_id
_entity_poly.type
_entity_poly.pdbx_seq_one_letter_code
_entity_poly.pdbx_strand_id
1 'polypeptide(L)'
;GTCKSFDSSGNGYCRSEAAVVVLLTKRSFAKRVYATVVNAGNNTDGYKEQGVTFPSGEMQHRLVHSLYQEANIAPEQVEYVEAHGTGTKVGDPQEVNGIVNVFCQSKRDPL
;
A
#
# COMPACT_ATOMS: atom_id res chain seq x y z
N GLY A 1 -16.48 -15.35 6.83
CA GLY A 1 -15.14 -14.84 7.11
C GLY A 1 -14.37 -14.85 5.83
N THR A 2 -14.44 -13.77 5.07
CA THR A 2 -13.82 -13.65 3.75
C THR A 2 -13.34 -12.21 3.63
N CYS A 3 -12.10 -11.99 3.22
CA CYS A 3 -11.63 -10.67 2.82
C CYS A 3 -12.18 -10.40 1.42
N LYS A 4 -13.24 -9.58 1.31
CA LYS A 4 -13.84 -9.20 0.02
C LYS A 4 -13.27 -7.87 -0.45
N SER A 5 -11.97 -7.85 -0.69
CA SER A 5 -11.22 -6.64 -1.01
C SER A 5 -11.84 -5.90 -2.18
N PHE A 6 -12.11 -4.60 -2.00
CA PHE A 6 -12.67 -3.68 -3.01
C PHE A 6 -14.08 -4.00 -3.50
N ASP A 7 -14.72 -5.04 -2.97
CA ASP A 7 -16.11 -5.38 -3.29
C ASP A 7 -17.09 -4.55 -2.44
N SER A 8 -18.18 -4.11 -3.05
CA SER A 8 -19.23 -3.33 -2.36
C SER A 8 -19.84 -4.06 -1.14
N SER A 9 -19.76 -5.39 -1.10
CA SER A 9 -20.23 -6.24 0.01
C SER A 9 -19.15 -6.52 1.07
N GLY A 10 -18.01 -5.82 1.02
CA GLY A 10 -16.96 -5.84 2.04
C GLY A 10 -17.50 -5.47 3.43
N ASN A 11 -17.28 -6.37 4.39
CA ASN A 11 -17.83 -6.26 5.74
C ASN A 11 -16.84 -6.69 6.84
N GLY A 12 -15.55 -6.71 6.52
CA GLY A 12 -14.49 -7.14 7.44
C GLY A 12 -13.46 -8.04 6.76
N TYR A 13 -12.46 -8.45 7.53
CA TYR A 13 -11.42 -9.37 7.09
C TYR A 13 -11.61 -10.77 7.69
N CYS A 14 -10.95 -11.76 7.11
CA CYS A 14 -10.82 -13.10 7.67
C CYS A 14 -9.45 -13.23 8.36
N ARG A 15 -9.45 -13.72 9.60
CA ARG A 15 -8.19 -14.03 10.30
C ARG A 15 -7.57 -15.28 9.70
N SER A 16 -6.26 -15.25 9.52
CA SER A 16 -5.45 -16.35 9.00
C SER A 16 -4.13 -16.44 9.75
N GLU A 17 -3.41 -17.54 9.57
CA GLU A 17 -2.07 -17.75 10.12
C GLU A 17 -1.08 -17.96 8.97
N ALA A 18 0.16 -17.50 9.15
CA ALA A 18 1.23 -17.70 8.18
C ALA A 18 2.60 -17.64 8.88
N ALA A 19 3.56 -18.41 8.38
CA ALA A 19 4.98 -18.28 8.71
C ALA A 19 5.75 -18.02 7.42
N VAL A 20 6.34 -16.82 7.29
CA VAL A 20 7.04 -16.38 6.07
C VAL A 20 8.41 -15.83 6.46
N VAL A 21 9.44 -16.21 5.70
CA VAL A 21 10.81 -15.73 5.89
C VAL A 21 11.36 -15.22 4.57
N VAL A 22 11.96 -14.03 4.59
CA VAL A 22 12.70 -13.46 3.47
C VAL A 22 14.14 -13.17 3.90
N LEU A 23 15.09 -13.37 3.00
CA LEU A 23 16.49 -13.03 3.21
C LEU A 23 16.85 -11.78 2.40
N LEU A 24 17.17 -10.70 3.10
CA LEU A 24 17.73 -9.49 2.48
C LEU A 24 19.26 -9.54 2.56
N THR A 25 19.92 -9.26 1.44
CA THR A 25 21.37 -9.14 1.37
C THR A 25 21.75 -7.89 0.58
N LYS A 26 22.98 -7.41 0.77
CA LYS A 26 23.56 -6.48 -0.21
C LYS A 26 23.70 -7.22 -1.54
N ARG A 27 23.49 -6.51 -2.66
CA ARG A 27 23.54 -7.11 -4.01
C ARG A 27 24.81 -7.92 -4.29
N SER A 28 25.96 -7.48 -3.76
CA SER A 28 27.25 -8.18 -3.93
C SER A 28 27.31 -9.58 -3.31
N PHE A 29 26.46 -9.88 -2.33
CA PHE A 29 26.39 -11.20 -1.67
C PHE A 29 25.25 -12.07 -2.20
N ALA A 30 24.37 -11.53 -3.03
CA ALA A 30 23.20 -12.25 -3.52
C ALA A 30 23.58 -13.28 -4.59
N LYS A 31 23.22 -14.55 -4.38
CA LYS A 31 23.31 -15.60 -5.41
C LYS A 31 22.08 -15.64 -6.32
N ARG A 32 20.94 -15.20 -5.81
CA ARG A 32 19.66 -15.08 -6.53
C ARG A 32 19.01 -13.78 -6.06
N VAL A 33 18.45 -13.02 -7.01
CA VAL A 33 17.77 -11.74 -6.75
C VAL A 33 16.35 -11.85 -7.30
N TYR A 34 15.35 -11.72 -6.44
CA TYR A 34 13.93 -11.66 -6.84
C TYR A 34 13.51 -10.22 -7.15
N ALA A 35 13.89 -9.28 -6.29
CA ALA A 35 13.62 -7.86 -6.46
C ALA A 35 14.73 -7.05 -5.77
N THR A 36 14.80 -5.75 -6.08
CA THR A 36 15.61 -4.77 -5.34
C THR A 36 14.67 -3.87 -4.57
N VAL A 37 14.89 -3.72 -3.25
CA VAL A 37 14.16 -2.72 -2.45
C VAL A 37 14.71 -1.35 -2.83
N VAL A 38 13.91 -0.52 -3.50
CA VAL A 38 14.33 0.82 -3.92
C VAL A 38 14.24 1.83 -2.78
N ASN A 39 13.11 1.83 -2.06
CA ASN A 39 12.90 2.65 -0.88
C ASN A 39 11.92 1.96 0.07
N ALA A 40 11.94 2.34 1.35
CA ALA A 40 11.01 1.88 2.38
C ALA A 40 10.92 2.93 3.49
N GLY A 41 9.72 3.11 4.03
CA GLY A 41 9.52 4.00 5.17
C GLY A 41 8.16 3.79 5.83
N ASN A 42 7.90 4.57 6.87
CA ASN A 42 6.67 4.52 7.64
C ASN A 42 6.29 5.93 8.12
N ASN A 43 5.00 6.13 8.38
CA ASN A 43 4.48 7.25 9.14
C ASN A 43 3.32 6.78 10.03
N THR A 44 2.65 7.72 10.70
CA THR A 44 1.51 7.45 11.58
C THR A 44 0.35 8.36 11.24
N ASP A 45 -0.87 7.81 11.29
CA ASP A 45 -2.11 8.56 11.03
C ASP A 45 -2.32 9.79 11.92
N GLY A 46 -1.74 9.82 13.12
CA GLY A 46 -1.94 10.90 14.09
C GLY A 46 -3.35 10.93 14.68
N TYR A 47 -3.76 12.10 15.15
CA TYR A 47 -5.10 12.33 15.70
C TYR A 47 -6.16 12.35 14.60
N LYS A 48 -7.30 11.70 14.86
CA LYS A 48 -8.46 11.62 13.97
C LYS A 48 -9.73 11.76 14.79
N GLU A 49 -10.66 12.61 14.37
CA GLU A 49 -11.94 12.83 15.06
C GLU A 49 -12.80 11.56 15.11
N GLN A 50 -12.68 10.71 14.09
CA GLN A 50 -13.40 9.45 13.93
C GLN A 50 -12.89 8.34 14.86
N GLY A 51 -11.81 8.58 15.60
CA GLY A 51 -11.19 7.64 16.52
C GLY A 51 -9.93 6.97 15.98
N VAL A 52 -9.20 6.28 16.88
CA VAL A 52 -7.87 5.74 16.60
C VAL A 52 -7.85 4.66 15.51
N THR A 53 -8.90 3.85 15.42
CA THR A 53 -9.02 2.74 14.46
C THR A 53 -9.50 3.14 13.07
N PHE A 54 -9.94 4.39 12.89
CA PHE A 54 -10.33 4.91 11.57
C PHE A 54 -9.07 5.12 10.72
N PRO A 55 -8.94 4.54 9.51
CA PRO A 55 -7.74 4.73 8.69
C PRO A 55 -7.72 6.11 8.01
N SER A 56 -6.57 6.79 8.00
CA SER A 56 -6.41 8.08 7.31
C SER A 56 -5.83 7.90 5.91
N GLY A 57 -6.68 7.98 4.87
CA GLY A 57 -6.22 7.95 3.48
C GLY A 57 -5.26 9.10 3.13
N GLU A 58 -5.39 10.26 3.78
CA GLU A 58 -4.49 11.40 3.59
C GLU A 58 -3.07 11.09 4.08
N MET A 59 -2.93 10.50 5.27
CA MET A 59 -1.62 10.16 5.82
C MET A 59 -0.94 9.03 5.04
N GLN A 60 -1.73 8.07 4.56
CA GLN A 60 -1.26 7.01 3.64
C GLN A 60 -0.78 7.60 2.31
N HIS A 61 -1.53 8.51 1.70
CA HIS A 61 -1.12 9.22 0.49
C HIS A 61 0.21 9.94 0.69
N ARG A 62 0.36 10.70 1.80
CA ARG A 62 1.59 11.44 2.10
C ARG A 62 2.80 10.52 2.22
N LEU A 63 2.65 9.35 2.86
CA LEU A 63 3.73 8.37 2.97
C LEU A 63 4.15 7.84 1.60
N VAL A 64 3.18 7.41 0.80
CA VAL A 64 3.47 6.83 -0.51
C VAL A 64 4.13 7.90 -1.39
N HIS A 65 3.53 9.09 -1.48
CA HIS A 65 4.08 10.19 -2.27
C HIS A 65 5.52 10.54 -1.86
N SER A 66 5.83 10.65 -0.56
CA SER A 66 7.17 10.99 -0.11
C SER A 66 8.21 9.92 -0.49
N LEU A 67 7.87 8.64 -0.34
CA LEU A 67 8.78 7.54 -0.68
C LEU A 67 9.15 7.50 -2.17
N TYR A 68 8.18 7.76 -3.04
CA TYR A 68 8.41 7.80 -4.48
C TYR A 68 9.19 9.05 -4.91
N GLN A 69 8.93 10.20 -4.28
CA GLN A 69 9.72 11.41 -4.47
C GLN A 69 11.17 11.23 -4.03
N GLU A 70 11.42 10.66 -2.85
CA GLU A 70 12.76 10.39 -2.33
C GLU A 70 13.53 9.39 -3.21
N ALA A 71 12.83 8.39 -3.75
CA ALA A 71 13.39 7.40 -4.67
C ALA A 71 13.60 7.95 -6.09
N ASN A 72 13.09 9.14 -6.39
CA ASN A 72 13.02 9.72 -7.73
C ASN A 72 12.37 8.76 -8.76
N ILE A 73 11.31 8.06 -8.33
CA ILE A 73 10.50 7.19 -9.20
C ILE A 73 9.22 7.94 -9.55
N ALA A 74 8.98 8.11 -10.85
CA ALA A 74 7.74 8.70 -11.33
C ALA A 74 6.57 7.72 -11.11
N PRO A 75 5.39 8.17 -10.62
CA PRO A 75 4.24 7.30 -10.38
C PRO A 75 3.83 6.45 -11.59
N GLU A 76 4.05 6.95 -12.81
CA GLU A 76 3.78 6.25 -14.08
C GLU A 76 4.63 5.01 -14.31
N GLN A 77 5.75 4.87 -13.59
CA GLN A 77 6.64 3.71 -13.66
C GLN A 77 6.11 2.52 -12.84
N VAL A 78 5.08 2.74 -12.02
CA VAL A 78 4.47 1.71 -11.21
C VAL A 78 3.46 0.92 -12.03
N GLU A 79 3.73 -0.36 -12.22
CA GLU A 79 2.83 -1.28 -12.92
C GLU A 79 1.78 -1.89 -11.98
N TYR A 80 2.15 -2.12 -10.71
CA TYR A 80 1.31 -2.83 -9.76
C TYR A 80 1.50 -2.29 -8.33
N VAL A 81 0.41 -2.25 -7.57
CA VAL A 81 0.39 -1.91 -6.14
C VAL A 81 -0.36 -3.01 -5.40
N GLU A 82 0.34 -3.75 -4.53
CA GLU A 82 -0.28 -4.66 -3.56
C GLU A 82 -0.83 -3.80 -2.41
N ALA A 83 -2.15 -3.60 -2.36
CA ALA A 83 -2.81 -2.87 -1.28
C ALA A 83 -2.99 -3.75 -0.03
N HIS A 84 -3.27 -3.12 1.11
CA HIS A 84 -3.63 -3.82 2.34
C HIS A 84 -4.96 -4.58 2.19
N GLY A 85 -5.95 -3.96 1.53
CA GLY A 85 -7.11 -4.66 0.94
C GLY A 85 -7.87 -5.54 1.93
N THR A 86 -8.22 -5.01 3.10
CA THR A 86 -8.83 -5.80 4.18
C THR A 86 -10.28 -6.24 3.92
N GLY A 87 -10.95 -5.71 2.90
CA GLY A 87 -12.37 -5.97 2.66
C GLY A 87 -13.26 -5.21 3.65
N THR A 88 -12.77 -4.12 4.23
CA THR A 88 -13.53 -3.32 5.19
C THR A 88 -14.24 -2.18 4.48
N LYS A 89 -15.50 -1.92 4.87
CA LYS A 89 -16.33 -0.89 4.24
C LYS A 89 -15.76 0.52 4.35
N VAL A 90 -14.90 0.77 5.34
CA VAL A 90 -14.25 2.06 5.57
C VAL A 90 -12.80 2.07 5.09
N GLY A 91 -12.03 1.01 5.36
CA GLY A 91 -10.60 0.98 5.04
C GLY A 91 -10.31 0.91 3.56
N ASP A 92 -11.01 0.05 2.82
CA ASP A 92 -10.74 -0.14 1.39
C ASP A 92 -10.93 1.17 0.60
N PRO A 93 -12.01 1.96 0.78
CA PRO A 93 -12.12 3.27 0.12
C PRO A 93 -11.07 4.28 0.57
N GLN A 94 -10.69 4.32 1.85
CA GLN A 94 -9.66 5.26 2.33
C GLN A 94 -8.30 4.98 1.69
N GLU A 95 -7.93 3.70 1.61
CA GLU A 95 -6.68 3.23 1.02
C GLU A 95 -6.64 3.47 -0.50
N VAL A 96 -7.65 2.98 -1.24
CA VAL A 96 -7.66 3.06 -2.71
C VAL A 96 -7.69 4.52 -3.17
N ASN A 97 -8.46 5.38 -2.51
CA ASN A 97 -8.44 6.81 -2.85
C ASN A 97 -7.07 7.44 -2.60
N GLY A 98 -6.37 7.04 -1.53
CA GLY A 98 -5.00 7.48 -1.25
C GLY A 98 -4.02 7.05 -2.36
N ILE A 99 -4.13 5.80 -2.82
CA ILE A 99 -3.34 5.23 -3.93
C ILE A 99 -3.62 5.96 -5.25
N VAL A 100 -4.90 6.13 -5.61
CA VAL A 100 -5.34 6.85 -6.84
C VAL A 100 -4.82 8.28 -6.85
N ASN A 101 -4.83 8.95 -5.70
CA ASN A 101 -4.30 10.30 -5.56
C ASN A 101 -2.78 10.40 -5.84
N VAL A 102 -2.03 9.29 -5.74
CA VAL A 102 -0.60 9.26 -6.12
C VAL A 102 -0.40 8.79 -7.55
N PHE A 103 -0.96 7.63 -7.93
CA PHE A 103 -0.57 6.93 -9.16
C PHE A 103 -1.45 7.22 -10.38
N CYS A 104 -2.66 7.77 -10.19
CA CYS A 104 -3.63 7.92 -11.27
C CYS A 104 -3.86 9.38 -11.69
N GLN A 105 -2.89 10.27 -11.45
CA GLN A 105 -2.98 11.68 -11.82
C GLN A 105 -2.67 11.95 -13.30
N SER A 106 -2.06 10.99 -13.98
CA SER A 106 -1.69 11.07 -15.40
C SER A 106 -2.48 10.09 -16.26
N LYS A 107 -2.66 10.43 -17.55
CA LYS A 107 -3.42 9.62 -18.51
C LYS A 107 -2.58 8.42 -18.97
N ARG A 108 -2.59 7.36 -18.18
CA ARG A 108 -2.22 6.02 -18.59
C ARG A 108 -3.39 5.12 -18.24
N ASP A 109 -3.87 4.34 -19.19
CA ASP A 109 -4.92 3.36 -18.88
C ASP A 109 -4.32 2.34 -17.89
N PRO A 110 -5.00 2.04 -16.78
CA PRO A 110 -4.63 0.90 -15.94
C PRO A 110 -4.71 -0.38 -16.81
N LEU A 111 -3.76 -1.31 -16.61
CA LEU A 111 -3.78 -2.61 -17.27
C LEU A 111 -5.07 -3.39 -16.95
#